data_AF-A0A7U9P4Y7-F1
#
_entry.id   AF-A0A7U9P4Y7-F1
#
_cell.length_a   1.000
_cell.length_b   1.000
_cell.length_c   1.000
_cell.angle_alpha   90.00
_cell.angle_beta   90.00
_cell.angle_gamma   90.00
#
_symmetry.space_group_name_H-M   'P 1'
#
loop_
_entity.id
_entity.type
_entity.pdbx_description
1 polymer ?
#
loop_
_entity_poly.entity_id
_entity_poly.type
_entity_poly.pdbx_seq_one_letter_code
_entity_poly.pdbx_strand_id
1 'polypeptide(L)'
;SIAVPRTTEGARMYTDELIDRFRHIRTWLEDGRHPREVAEMIRQMDGQPAERANETAAQVETAVMEGEIIDVPRLLHQGMPYIAEQLAARLKDDIVDALKQETTATVRQAMDEVKGRLDYIEEQTTAAAETVRRSLRDYEDAWQQKTEQLHEHLETVVAFCQEEKVRQEEERKQLELRILEREKAFRELVLSFRQTAASTSAARTRANKWWKFW
;
A
#
# COMPACT_ATOMS: atom_id res chain seq x y z
N SER A 1 -23.57 -17.94 -9.09
CA SER A 1 -22.17 -17.71 -9.52
C SER A 1 -22.14 -16.30 -10.07
N ILE A 2 -21.25 -15.43 -9.59
CA ILE A 2 -21.24 -14.02 -10.03
C ILE A 2 -20.48 -13.95 -11.36
N ALA A 3 -21.21 -13.69 -12.45
CA ALA A 3 -20.63 -13.49 -13.76
C ALA A 3 -20.19 -12.03 -13.91
N VAL A 4 -18.89 -11.78 -13.99
CA VAL A 4 -18.36 -10.44 -14.26
C VAL A 4 -18.25 -10.25 -15.78
N PRO A 5 -18.94 -9.26 -16.38
CA PRO A 5 -18.85 -8.96 -17.80
C PRO A 5 -17.40 -8.71 -18.22
N ARG A 6 -17.05 -9.07 -19.45
CA ARG A 6 -15.72 -8.83 -20.01
C ARG A 6 -15.79 -8.02 -21.28
N THR A 7 -14.79 -7.18 -21.52
CA THR A 7 -14.57 -6.51 -22.79
C THR A 7 -14.20 -7.55 -23.87
N THR A 8 -14.27 -7.14 -25.14
CA THR A 8 -13.81 -7.94 -26.28
C THR A 8 -12.33 -8.32 -26.21
N GLU A 9 -11.54 -7.56 -25.45
CA GLU A 9 -10.12 -7.81 -25.16
C GLU A 9 -9.90 -8.66 -23.90
N GLY A 10 -10.98 -9.11 -23.25
CA GLY A 10 -10.94 -10.00 -22.09
C GLY A 10 -10.77 -9.32 -20.73
N ALA A 11 -10.77 -7.98 -20.67
CA ALA A 11 -10.70 -7.23 -19.42
C ALA A 11 -12.03 -7.30 -18.67
N ARG A 12 -12.01 -7.45 -17.35
CA ARG A 12 -13.21 -7.52 -16.51
C ARG A 12 -13.80 -6.13 -16.31
N MET A 13 -15.10 -5.97 -16.55
CA MET A 13 -15.84 -4.73 -16.33
C MET A 13 -16.62 -4.82 -15.02
N TYR A 14 -16.37 -3.87 -14.13
CA TYR A 14 -17.09 -3.73 -12.88
C TYR A 14 -18.06 -2.56 -13.02
N THR A 15 -19.36 -2.86 -13.09
CA THR A 15 -20.42 -1.85 -13.06
C THR A 15 -20.72 -1.44 -11.61
N ASP A 16 -21.34 -0.28 -11.41
CA ASP A 16 -21.70 0.21 -10.08
C ASP A 16 -22.60 -0.80 -9.33
N GLU A 17 -23.47 -1.50 -10.04
CA GLU A 17 -24.31 -2.57 -9.47
C GLU A 17 -23.48 -3.76 -8.98
N LEU A 18 -22.41 -4.12 -9.70
CA LEU A 18 -21.49 -5.18 -9.28
C LEU A 18 -20.67 -4.74 -8.07
N ILE A 19 -20.24 -3.48 -8.03
CA ILE A 19 -19.50 -2.89 -6.91
C ILE A 19 -20.38 -2.90 -5.65
N ASP A 20 -21.63 -2.49 -5.76
CA ASP A 20 -22.57 -2.53 -4.64
C ASP A 20 -22.86 -3.96 -4.18
N ARG A 21 -23.00 -4.91 -5.11
CA ARG A 21 -23.09 -6.35 -4.76
C ARG A 21 -21.86 -6.83 -3.99
N PHE A 22 -20.64 -6.44 -4.39
CA PHE A 22 -19.43 -6.79 -3.66
C PHE A 22 -19.36 -6.16 -2.27
N ARG A 23 -19.93 -4.95 -2.07
CA ARG A 23 -20.06 -4.35 -0.73
C ARG A 23 -20.98 -5.17 0.18
N HIS A 24 -22.12 -5.63 -0.33
CA HIS A 24 -23.05 -6.48 0.44
C HIS A 24 -22.43 -7.84 0.81
N ILE A 25 -21.68 -8.44 -0.12
CA ILE A 25 -20.95 -9.69 0.15
C ILE A 25 -19.89 -9.49 1.22
N ARG A 26 -19.18 -8.36 1.16
CA ARG A 26 -18.18 -7.99 2.17
C ARG A 26 -18.82 -7.83 3.55
N THR A 27 -19.95 -7.14 3.65
CA THR A 27 -20.66 -6.99 4.93
C THR A 27 -21.09 -8.33 5.52
N TRP A 28 -21.59 -9.26 4.69
CA TRP A 28 -22.00 -10.58 5.19
C TRP A 28 -20.85 -11.46 5.65
N LEU A 29 -19.66 -11.30 5.06
CA LEU A 29 -18.46 -12.00 5.50
C LEU A 29 -17.87 -11.37 6.76
N GLU A 30 -17.92 -10.04 6.88
CA GLU A 30 -17.53 -9.30 8.10
C GLU A 30 -18.45 -9.62 9.29
N ASP A 31 -19.74 -9.90 9.02
CA ASP A 31 -20.70 -10.43 10.01
C ASP A 31 -20.46 -11.90 10.42
N GLY A 32 -19.37 -12.52 9.93
CA GLY A 32 -18.95 -13.87 10.32
C GLY A 32 -19.74 -15.01 9.67
N ARG A 33 -20.52 -14.73 8.61
CA ARG A 33 -21.31 -15.77 7.93
C ARG A 33 -20.43 -16.72 7.13
N HIS A 34 -20.80 -17.99 7.12
CA HIS A 34 -20.03 -19.01 6.41
C HIS A 34 -20.13 -18.81 4.88
N PRO A 35 -19.05 -18.96 4.10
CA PRO A 35 -19.07 -18.72 2.64
C PRO A 35 -20.13 -19.50 1.85
N ARG A 36 -20.61 -20.63 2.39
CA ARG A 36 -21.72 -21.41 1.80
C ARG A 36 -23.07 -20.70 1.94
N GLU A 37 -23.33 -20.06 3.08
CA GLU A 37 -24.56 -19.30 3.34
C GLU A 37 -24.60 -18.03 2.49
N VAL A 38 -23.46 -17.35 2.38
CA VAL A 38 -23.28 -16.20 1.49
C VAL A 38 -23.57 -16.59 0.03
N ALA A 39 -23.12 -17.76 -0.42
CA ALA A 39 -23.40 -18.25 -1.77
C ALA A 39 -24.90 -18.56 -2.00
N GLU A 40 -25.63 -18.99 -0.96
CA GLU A 40 -27.08 -19.21 -1.02
C GLU A 40 -27.85 -17.87 -1.04
N MET A 41 -27.43 -16.89 -0.23
CA MET A 41 -28.01 -15.54 -0.23
C MET A 41 -27.81 -14.81 -1.57
N ILE A 42 -26.65 -14.97 -2.20
CA ILE A 42 -26.39 -14.45 -3.56
C ILE A 42 -27.37 -15.07 -4.57
N ARG A 43 -27.67 -16.37 -4.47
CA ARG A 43 -28.65 -17.04 -5.34
C ARG A 43 -30.07 -16.55 -5.10
N GLN A 44 -30.44 -16.22 -3.86
CA GLN A 44 -31.75 -15.64 -3.54
C GLN A 44 -31.90 -14.22 -4.09
N MET A 45 -30.82 -13.42 -4.08
CA MET A 45 -30.80 -12.09 -4.70
C MET A 45 -30.91 -12.12 -6.23
N ASP A 46 -30.25 -13.08 -6.88
CA ASP A 46 -30.31 -13.25 -8.34
C ASP A 46 -31.65 -13.88 -8.80
N GLY A 47 -32.47 -14.38 -7.87
CA GLY A 47 -33.75 -15.06 -8.13
C GLY A 47 -34.99 -14.16 -8.06
N GLN A 48 -34.86 -12.84 -7.83
CA GLN A 48 -36.00 -11.91 -7.88
C GLN A 48 -36.02 -11.14 -9.20
N PRO A 49 -36.86 -11.55 -10.18
CA PRO A 49 -37.34 -10.60 -11.18
C PRO A 49 -38.34 -9.65 -10.53
N ALA A 50 -38.37 -8.43 -11.05
CA ALA A 50 -39.13 -7.28 -10.56
C ALA A 50 -40.65 -7.53 -10.54
N GLU A 51 -41.20 -7.87 -9.38
CA GLU A 51 -42.64 -7.79 -9.09
C GLU A 51 -42.85 -7.30 -7.66
N ARG A 52 -42.70 -5.99 -7.42
CA ARG A 52 -43.35 -5.28 -6.29
C ARG A 52 -43.60 -3.82 -6.66
N ALA A 53 -44.60 -3.61 -7.52
CA ALA A 53 -45.41 -2.41 -7.53
C ALA A 53 -46.86 -2.87 -7.70
N ASN A 54 -47.72 -2.47 -6.77
CA ASN A 54 -49.11 -2.90 -6.58
C ASN A 54 -49.30 -4.25 -5.89
N GLU A 55 -49.65 -4.19 -4.60
CA GLU A 55 -50.88 -4.80 -4.06
C GLU A 55 -50.86 -4.66 -2.53
N THR A 56 -51.49 -3.60 -2.05
CA THR A 56 -51.97 -3.51 -0.66
C THR A 56 -53.09 -2.47 -0.62
N ALA A 57 -54.17 -2.77 -1.31
CA ALA A 57 -55.45 -2.11 -1.13
C ALA A 57 -56.54 -3.14 -1.43
N ALA A 58 -57.55 -3.19 -0.55
CA ALA A 58 -58.71 -4.06 -0.56
C ALA A 58 -58.47 -5.50 -0.08
N GLN A 59 -58.76 -5.75 1.20
CA GLN A 59 -59.84 -6.67 1.60
C GLN A 59 -59.92 -6.72 3.14
N VAL A 60 -60.90 -6.02 3.70
CA VAL A 60 -61.51 -6.38 4.98
C VAL A 60 -63.00 -6.46 4.70
N GLU A 61 -63.47 -7.66 4.36
CA GLU A 61 -64.89 -7.98 4.29
C GLU A 61 -65.48 -7.86 5.70
N THR A 62 -66.32 -6.86 5.88
CA THR A 62 -67.12 -6.66 7.08
C THR A 62 -68.44 -7.40 6.90
N ALA A 63 -68.57 -8.53 7.59
CA ALA A 63 -69.87 -9.14 7.86
C ALA A 63 -70.62 -8.25 8.85
N VAL A 64 -71.71 -7.61 8.42
CA VAL A 64 -72.63 -6.91 9.32
C VAL A 64 -74.05 -7.34 8.99
N MET A 65 -74.66 -8.01 9.96
CA MET A 65 -76.06 -8.39 9.96
C MET A 65 -76.98 -7.17 9.88
N GLU A 66 -78.08 -7.32 9.16
CA GLU A 66 -79.28 -6.51 9.31
C GLU A 66 -79.72 -6.49 10.79
N GLY A 67 -79.71 -5.29 11.37
CA GLY A 67 -80.27 -4.97 12.68
C GLY A 67 -81.07 -3.68 12.55
N GLU A 68 -82.40 -3.85 12.58
CA GLU A 68 -83.47 -2.89 12.90
C GLU A 68 -83.09 -1.42 13.14
N ILE A 69 -83.62 -0.54 12.27
CA ILE A 69 -83.62 0.91 12.43
C ILE A 69 -84.56 1.27 13.59
N ILE A 70 -84.00 1.45 14.79
CA ILE A 70 -84.68 2.19 15.85
C ILE A 70 -84.38 3.67 15.63
N ASP A 71 -85.41 4.40 15.21
CA ASP A 71 -85.41 5.86 15.01
C ASP A 71 -85.24 6.55 16.38
N VAL A 72 -83.99 6.86 16.73
CA VAL A 72 -83.64 7.61 17.93
C VAL A 72 -83.93 9.10 17.69
N PRO A 73 -84.69 9.79 18.56
CA PRO A 73 -85.09 11.18 18.36
C PRO A 73 -83.90 12.12 18.11
N ARG A 74 -83.97 12.89 17.01
CA ARG A 74 -82.98 13.87 16.51
C ARG A 74 -82.79 15.12 17.39
N LEU A 75 -82.70 14.99 18.72
CA LEU A 75 -82.57 16.14 19.64
C LEU A 75 -81.23 16.19 20.42
N LEU A 76 -80.20 15.50 19.94
CA LEU A 76 -78.83 15.56 20.50
C LEU A 76 -77.76 16.02 19.48
N HIS A 77 -78.15 16.69 18.39
CA HIS A 77 -77.25 16.97 17.27
C HIS A 77 -76.55 18.33 17.29
N GLN A 78 -76.88 19.25 18.22
CA GLN A 78 -76.32 20.61 18.22
C GLN A 78 -75.10 20.80 19.15
N GLY A 79 -74.86 19.92 20.13
CA GLY A 79 -73.69 20.01 21.03
C GLY A 79 -72.56 19.01 20.72
N MET A 80 -72.88 17.92 20.02
CA MET A 80 -71.94 16.84 19.70
C MET A 80 -70.81 17.23 18.73
N PRO A 81 -71.02 18.08 17.69
CA PRO A 81 -69.95 18.49 16.79
C PRO A 81 -68.87 19.31 17.50
N TYR A 82 -69.29 20.23 18.39
CA TYR A 82 -68.41 21.10 19.17
C TYR A 82 -67.57 20.33 20.21
N ILE A 83 -68.18 19.33 20.86
CA ILE A 83 -67.46 18.46 21.81
C ILE A 83 -66.44 17.58 21.06
N ALA A 84 -66.80 17.05 19.90
CA ALA A 84 -65.88 16.28 19.06
C ALA A 84 -64.71 17.15 18.55
N GLU A 85 -64.97 18.40 18.18
CA GLU A 85 -63.93 19.35 17.75
C GLU A 85 -62.96 19.71 18.90
N GLN A 86 -63.47 19.99 20.10
CA GLN A 86 -62.61 20.24 21.27
C GLN A 86 -61.78 19.02 21.66
N LEU A 87 -62.36 17.82 21.59
CA LEU A 87 -61.64 16.57 21.87
C LEU A 87 -60.55 16.32 20.82
N ALA A 88 -60.87 16.53 19.54
CA ALA A 88 -59.93 16.40 18.43
C ALA A 88 -58.80 17.43 18.54
N ALA A 89 -59.09 18.67 18.95
CA ALA A 89 -58.07 19.69 19.17
C ALA A 89 -57.11 19.32 20.30
N ARG A 90 -57.63 18.82 21.44
CA ARG A 90 -56.80 18.36 22.56
C ARG A 90 -55.95 17.14 22.18
N LEU A 91 -56.55 16.14 21.55
CA LEU A 91 -55.83 14.96 21.07
C LEU A 91 -54.75 15.33 20.05
N LYS A 92 -55.03 16.30 19.16
CA LYS A 92 -54.04 16.81 18.21
C LYS A 92 -52.86 17.44 18.94
N ASP A 93 -53.11 18.30 19.92
CA ASP A 93 -52.04 18.98 20.66
C ASP A 93 -51.22 17.97 21.49
N ASP A 94 -51.87 17.02 22.16
CA ASP A 94 -51.19 15.94 22.91
C ASP A 94 -50.33 15.06 21.99
N ILE A 95 -50.85 14.67 20.82
CA ILE A 95 -50.11 13.87 19.83
C ILE A 95 -48.93 14.67 19.26
N VAL A 96 -49.15 15.95 18.94
CA VAL A 96 -48.10 16.83 18.40
C VAL A 96 -46.99 17.04 19.43
N ASP A 97 -47.34 17.22 20.71
CA ASP A 97 -46.34 17.41 21.75
C ASP A 97 -45.61 16.11 22.10
N ALA A 98 -46.30 14.97 22.12
CA ALA A 98 -45.67 13.65 22.23
C ALA A 98 -44.71 13.39 21.05
N LEU A 99 -45.13 13.70 19.82
CA LEU A 99 -44.31 13.55 18.62
C LEU A 99 -43.08 14.46 18.67
N LYS A 100 -43.21 15.72 19.12
CA LYS A 100 -42.06 16.62 19.30
C LYS A 100 -41.08 16.08 20.33
N GLN A 101 -41.59 15.57 21.46
CA GLN A 101 -40.75 15.00 22.51
C GLN A 101 -40.01 13.75 22.03
N GLU A 102 -40.72 12.84 21.36
CA GLU A 102 -40.12 11.64 20.78
C GLU A 102 -39.08 12.02 19.72
N THR A 103 -39.44 12.85 18.75
CA THR A 103 -38.53 13.30 17.68
C THR A 103 -37.28 13.97 18.27
N THR A 104 -37.42 14.84 19.27
CA THR A 104 -36.26 15.49 19.90
C THR A 104 -35.41 14.51 20.70
N ALA A 105 -36.00 13.50 21.33
CA ALA A 105 -35.27 12.42 21.99
C ALA A 105 -34.50 11.57 20.97
N THR A 106 -35.14 11.15 19.87
CA THR A 106 -34.48 10.35 18.81
C THR A 106 -33.34 11.12 18.16
N VAL A 107 -33.54 12.42 17.87
CA VAL A 107 -32.49 13.27 17.29
C VAL A 107 -31.32 13.45 18.25
N ARG A 108 -31.56 13.64 19.55
CA ARG A 108 -30.47 13.71 20.54
C ARG A 108 -29.69 12.41 20.62
N GLN A 109 -30.39 11.28 20.68
CA GLN A 109 -29.74 9.96 20.71
C GLN A 109 -28.89 9.74 19.46
N ALA A 110 -29.42 10.03 18.27
CA ALA A 110 -28.66 9.92 17.03
C ALA A 110 -27.44 10.84 17.01
N MET A 111 -27.57 12.05 17.56
CA MET A 111 -26.45 13.00 17.66
C MET A 111 -25.37 12.51 18.62
N ASP A 112 -25.74 11.94 19.76
CA ASP A 112 -24.80 11.36 20.72
C ASP A 112 -24.07 10.14 20.13
N GLU A 113 -24.78 9.28 19.39
CA GLU A 113 -24.18 8.14 18.67
C GLU A 113 -23.19 8.60 17.59
N VAL A 114 -23.57 9.61 16.79
CA VAL A 114 -22.68 10.19 15.77
C VAL A 114 -21.45 10.80 16.43
N LYS A 115 -21.62 11.55 17.52
CA LYS A 115 -20.52 12.14 18.28
C LYS A 115 -19.57 11.06 18.80
N GLY A 116 -20.10 10.00 19.42
CA GLY A 116 -19.27 8.89 19.90
C GLY A 116 -18.48 8.19 18.80
N ARG A 117 -19.07 8.03 17.59
CA ARG A 117 -18.33 7.52 16.43
C ARG A 117 -17.24 8.48 15.96
N LEU A 118 -17.49 9.77 16.01
CA LEU A 118 -16.56 10.80 15.59
C LEU A 118 -15.35 10.85 16.54
N ASP A 119 -15.59 10.81 17.84
CA ASP A 119 -14.56 10.73 18.88
C ASP A 119 -13.71 9.46 18.72
N TYR A 120 -14.34 8.30 18.43
CA TYR A 120 -13.62 7.06 18.15
C TYR A 120 -12.74 7.15 16.90
N ILE A 121 -13.24 7.76 15.81
CA ILE A 121 -12.47 7.97 14.58
C ILE A 121 -11.29 8.90 14.85
N GLU A 122 -11.47 9.94 15.65
CA GLU A 122 -10.39 10.86 16.04
C GLU A 122 -9.29 10.12 16.80
N GLU A 123 -9.64 9.30 17.80
CA GLU A 123 -8.68 8.49 18.54
C GLU A 123 -7.94 7.48 17.64
N GLN A 124 -8.65 6.78 16.74
CA GLN A 124 -8.01 5.87 15.80
C GLN A 124 -7.08 6.60 14.82
N THR A 125 -7.50 7.77 14.33
CA THR A 125 -6.72 8.55 13.37
C THR A 125 -5.45 9.09 14.02
N THR A 126 -5.55 9.60 15.25
CA THR A 126 -4.39 10.08 16.02
C THR A 126 -3.43 8.94 16.35
N ALA A 127 -3.92 7.79 16.82
CA ALA A 127 -3.09 6.63 17.08
C ALA A 127 -2.38 6.10 15.81
N ALA A 128 -3.09 6.08 14.68
CA ALA A 128 -2.52 5.70 13.38
C ALA A 128 -1.45 6.72 12.93
N ALA A 129 -1.73 8.01 13.05
CA ALA A 129 -0.79 9.07 12.71
C ALA A 129 0.49 9.02 13.55
N GLU A 130 0.38 8.75 14.86
CA GLU A 130 1.53 8.55 15.73
C GLU A 130 2.35 7.32 15.34
N THR A 131 1.68 6.23 14.97
CA THR A 131 2.35 5.01 14.53
C THR A 131 3.13 5.23 13.24
N VAL A 132 2.53 5.95 12.28
CA VAL A 132 3.22 6.36 11.04
C VAL A 132 4.38 7.31 11.33
N ARG A 133 4.22 8.26 12.26
CA ARG A 133 5.33 9.15 12.64
C ARG A 133 6.48 8.40 13.29
N ARG A 134 6.19 7.42 14.14
CA ARG A 134 7.20 6.55 14.76
C ARG A 134 7.93 5.73 13.71
N SER A 135 7.21 5.04 12.83
CA SER A 135 7.85 4.24 11.79
C SER A 135 8.69 5.07 10.82
N LEU A 136 8.23 6.28 10.45
CA LEU A 136 9.02 7.19 9.63
C LEU A 136 10.33 7.60 10.28
N ARG A 137 10.34 7.87 11.60
CA ARG A 137 11.58 8.15 12.35
C ARG A 137 12.49 6.93 12.38
N ASP A 138 11.95 5.75 12.64
CA ASP A 138 12.74 4.51 12.65
C ASP A 138 13.41 4.27 11.27
N TYR A 139 12.70 4.56 10.18
CA TYR A 139 13.27 4.51 8.83
C TYR A 139 14.34 5.56 8.59
N GLU A 140 14.14 6.78 9.06
CA GLU A 140 15.12 7.87 8.97
C GLU A 140 16.41 7.51 9.70
N ASP A 141 16.31 7.03 10.94
CA ASP A 141 17.45 6.61 11.77
C ASP A 141 18.19 5.43 11.12
N ALA A 142 17.46 4.41 10.66
CA ALA A 142 18.06 3.26 9.99
C ALA A 142 18.75 3.65 8.67
N TRP A 143 18.16 4.59 7.92
CA TRP A 143 18.74 5.10 6.68
C TRP A 143 20.00 5.92 6.94
N GLN A 144 20.00 6.76 7.96
CA GLN A 144 21.16 7.52 8.39
C GLN A 144 22.30 6.57 8.78
N GLN A 145 22.02 5.57 9.62
CA GLN A 145 23.02 4.57 10.03
C GLN A 145 23.59 3.82 8.82
N LYS A 146 22.75 3.44 7.85
CA LYS A 146 23.22 2.77 6.62
C LYS A 146 24.08 3.68 5.75
N THR A 147 23.77 4.96 5.71
CA THR A 147 24.55 5.97 4.98
C THR A 147 25.92 6.16 5.61
N GLU A 148 25.99 6.23 6.94
CA GLU A 148 27.25 6.30 7.70
C GLU A 148 28.11 5.05 7.45
N GLN A 149 27.53 3.84 7.56
CA GLN A 149 28.23 2.58 7.26
C GLN A 149 28.77 2.56 5.83
N LEU A 150 27.99 3.04 4.85
CA LEU A 150 28.43 3.13 3.47
C LEU A 150 29.62 4.09 3.31
N HIS A 151 29.61 5.21 4.04
CA HIS A 151 30.70 6.17 4.02
C HIS A 151 31.99 5.58 4.58
N GLU A 152 31.92 4.91 5.75
CA GLU A 152 33.06 4.22 6.36
C GLU A 152 33.65 3.14 5.43
N HIS A 153 32.80 2.36 4.77
CA HIS A 153 33.23 1.37 3.80
C HIS A 153 33.88 2.02 2.58
N LEU A 154 33.33 3.13 2.07
CA LEU A 154 33.92 3.87 0.96
C LEU A 154 35.31 4.41 1.34
N GLU A 155 35.47 4.99 2.53
CA GLU A 155 36.76 5.45 3.03
C GLU A 155 37.77 4.31 3.12
N THR A 156 37.36 3.14 3.61
CA THR A 156 38.20 1.95 3.68
C THR A 156 38.65 1.49 2.28
N VAL A 157 37.74 1.45 1.31
CA VAL A 157 38.06 1.09 -0.08
C VAL A 157 39.02 2.10 -0.70
N VAL A 158 38.79 3.40 -0.47
CA VAL A 158 39.68 4.45 -0.96
C VAL A 158 41.07 4.31 -0.37
N ALA A 159 41.19 4.08 0.94
CA ALA A 159 42.46 3.84 1.61
C ALA A 159 43.19 2.61 1.03
N PHE A 160 42.48 1.49 0.87
CA PHE A 160 43.03 0.28 0.26
C PHE A 160 43.52 0.52 -1.18
N CYS A 161 42.74 1.21 -2.01
CA CYS A 161 43.15 1.56 -3.37
C CYS A 161 44.40 2.44 -3.41
N GLN A 162 44.53 3.38 -2.46
CA GLN A 162 45.71 4.23 -2.35
C GLN A 162 46.94 3.42 -1.93
N GLU A 163 46.80 2.56 -0.93
CA GLU A 163 47.88 1.67 -0.48
C GLU A 163 48.35 0.73 -1.59
N GLU A 164 47.41 0.08 -2.29
CA GLU A 164 47.73 -0.79 -3.43
C GLU A 164 48.43 -0.03 -4.56
N LYS A 165 48.02 1.21 -4.84
CA LYS A 165 48.68 2.04 -5.84
C LYS A 165 50.13 2.35 -5.44
N VAL A 166 50.36 2.71 -4.17
CA VAL A 166 51.72 2.96 -3.65
C VAL A 166 52.57 1.70 -3.74
N ARG A 167 52.04 0.54 -3.33
CA ARG A 167 52.72 -0.76 -3.44
C ARG A 167 53.11 -1.08 -4.89
N GLN A 168 52.21 -0.89 -5.84
CA GLN A 168 52.49 -1.10 -7.27
C GLN A 168 53.56 -0.14 -7.80
N GLU A 169 53.54 1.13 -7.38
CA GLU A 169 54.58 2.10 -7.76
C GLU A 169 55.95 1.71 -7.21
N GLU A 170 56.02 1.19 -5.99
CA GLU A 170 57.25 0.68 -5.39
C GLU A 170 57.77 -0.57 -6.11
N GLU A 171 56.90 -1.55 -6.37
CA GLU A 171 57.24 -2.75 -7.14
C GLU A 171 57.78 -2.38 -8.53
N ARG A 172 57.15 -1.41 -9.20
CA ARG A 172 57.62 -0.90 -10.50
C ARG A 172 59.01 -0.28 -10.39
N LYS A 173 59.27 0.59 -9.39
CA LYS A 173 60.59 1.19 -9.17
C LYS A 173 61.66 0.11 -8.93
N GLN A 174 61.35 -0.92 -8.16
CA GLN A 174 62.27 -2.04 -7.91
C GLN A 174 62.59 -2.82 -9.19
N LEU A 175 61.58 -3.05 -10.03
CA LEU A 175 61.78 -3.71 -11.33
C LEU A 175 62.62 -2.85 -12.27
N GLU A 176 62.38 -1.55 -12.34
CA GLU A 176 63.18 -0.61 -13.13
C GLU A 176 64.66 -0.62 -12.70
N LEU A 177 64.93 -0.61 -11.38
CA LEU A 177 66.30 -0.73 -10.86
C LEU A 177 66.95 -2.06 -11.27
N ARG A 178 66.25 -3.19 -11.13
CA ARG A 178 66.77 -4.51 -11.55
C ARG A 178 67.04 -4.57 -13.05
N ILE A 179 66.23 -3.92 -13.87
CA ILE A 179 66.45 -3.83 -15.33
C ILE A 179 67.74 -3.05 -15.60
N LEU A 180 67.92 -1.88 -14.97
CA LEU A 180 69.12 -1.06 -15.13
C LEU A 180 70.40 -1.81 -14.71
N GLU A 181 70.35 -2.55 -13.59
CA GLU A 181 71.48 -3.39 -13.14
C GLU A 181 71.80 -4.49 -14.14
N ARG A 182 70.78 -5.18 -14.67
CA ARG A 182 70.96 -6.20 -15.71
C ARG A 182 71.52 -5.63 -17.00
N GLU A 183 71.05 -4.46 -17.43
CA GLU A 183 71.58 -3.76 -18.59
C GLU A 183 73.03 -3.30 -18.40
N LYS A 184 73.41 -2.89 -17.18
CA LYS A 184 74.79 -2.56 -16.85
C LYS A 184 75.68 -3.81 -16.92
N ALA A 185 75.28 -4.90 -16.27
CA ALA A 185 76.01 -6.16 -16.31
C ALA A 185 76.15 -6.70 -17.74
N PHE A 186 75.09 -6.58 -18.55
CA PHE A 186 75.13 -6.96 -19.96
C PHE A 186 76.11 -6.09 -20.77
N ARG A 187 76.13 -4.78 -20.55
CA ARG A 187 77.10 -3.88 -21.20
C ARG A 187 78.54 -4.24 -20.82
N GLU A 188 78.80 -4.48 -19.55
CA GLU A 188 80.13 -4.91 -19.06
C GLU A 188 80.56 -6.24 -19.68
N LEU A 189 79.64 -7.21 -19.76
CA LEU A 189 79.86 -8.50 -20.43
C LEU A 189 80.18 -8.30 -21.92
N VAL A 190 79.41 -7.50 -22.65
CA VAL A 190 79.69 -7.24 -24.08
C VAL A 190 81.04 -6.54 -24.27
N LEU A 191 81.40 -5.59 -23.39
CA LEU A 191 82.69 -4.92 -23.43
C LEU A 191 83.84 -5.90 -23.16
N SER A 192 83.71 -6.79 -22.17
CA SER A 192 84.74 -7.79 -21.86
C SER A 192 84.92 -8.80 -23.02
N PHE A 193 83.83 -9.22 -23.68
CA PHE A 193 83.90 -10.03 -24.89
C PHE A 193 84.66 -9.31 -26.01
N ARG A 194 84.35 -8.04 -26.28
CA ARG A 194 85.05 -7.25 -27.31
C ARG A 194 86.53 -7.06 -27.00
N GLN A 195 86.88 -6.76 -25.75
CA GLN A 195 88.26 -6.60 -25.30
C GLN A 195 89.05 -7.92 -25.42
N THR A 196 88.44 -9.03 -25.03
CA THR A 196 89.03 -10.37 -25.15
C THR A 196 89.28 -10.70 -26.62
N ALA A 197 88.27 -10.53 -27.49
CA ALA A 197 88.39 -10.77 -28.92
C ALA A 197 89.47 -9.88 -29.58
N ALA A 198 89.51 -8.59 -29.24
CA ALA A 198 90.54 -7.66 -29.72
C ALA A 198 91.94 -8.09 -29.28
N SER A 199 92.10 -8.49 -28.00
CA SER A 199 93.37 -8.96 -27.45
C SER A 199 93.85 -10.25 -28.11
N THR A 200 92.95 -11.22 -28.34
CA THR A 200 93.27 -12.44 -29.09
C THR A 200 93.67 -12.14 -30.53
N SER A 201 92.99 -11.21 -31.20
CA SER A 201 93.32 -10.81 -32.57
C SER A 201 94.70 -10.12 -32.65
N ALA A 202 95.02 -9.25 -31.69
CA ALA A 202 96.29 -8.54 -31.60
C ALA A 202 97.45 -9.49 -31.26
N ALA A 203 97.22 -10.44 -30.34
CA ALA A 203 98.17 -11.50 -30.02
C ALA A 203 98.46 -12.36 -31.26
N ARG A 204 97.42 -12.73 -32.02
CA ARG A 204 97.57 -13.47 -33.29
C ARG A 204 98.30 -12.66 -34.36
N THR A 205 98.10 -11.34 -34.44
CA THR A 205 98.86 -10.51 -35.41
C THR A 205 100.33 -10.34 -35.01
N ARG A 206 100.67 -10.27 -33.72
CA ARG A 206 102.07 -10.31 -33.26
C ARG A 206 102.70 -11.68 -33.52
N ALA A 207 101.99 -12.75 -33.20
CA ALA A 207 102.38 -14.13 -33.48
C ALA A 207 102.38 -14.48 -34.98
N ASN A 208 101.88 -13.61 -35.87
CA ASN A 208 102.03 -13.73 -37.33
C ASN A 208 103.07 -12.74 -37.89
N LYS A 209 103.83 -12.04 -37.04
CA LYS A 209 104.92 -11.13 -37.47
C LYS A 209 106.30 -11.56 -36.95
N TRP A 210 106.38 -12.55 -36.05
CA TRP A 210 107.64 -13.09 -35.55
C TRP A 210 108.59 -13.59 -36.65
N TRP A 211 108.05 -14.11 -37.76
CA TRP A 211 108.84 -14.55 -38.91
C TRP A 211 109.43 -13.41 -39.76
N LYS A 212 109.04 -12.14 -39.53
CA LYS A 212 109.61 -10.98 -40.26
C LYS A 212 110.88 -10.41 -39.62
N PHE A 213 111.32 -10.96 -38.48
CA PHE A 213 112.50 -10.52 -37.74
C PHE A 213 113.68 -11.52 -37.83
N TRP A 214 113.59 -12.51 -38.73
CA TRP A 214 114.66 -13.43 -39.09
C TRP A 214 115.00 -13.29 -40.56
#